data_AF-A0A954WIZ2-F1
#
_entry.id   AF-A0A954WIZ2-F1
#
_cell.length_a   1.000
_cell.length_b   1.000
_cell.length_c   1.000
_cell.angle_alpha   90.00
_cell.angle_beta   90.00
_cell.angle_gamma   90.00
#
_symmetry.space_group_name_H-M   'P 1'
#
loop_
_entity.id
_entity.type
_entity.pdbx_description
1 polymer ?
#
loop_
_entity_poly.entity_id
_entity_poly.type
_entity_poly.pdbx_seq_one_letter_code
_entity_poly.pdbx_strand_id
1 'polypeptide(L)' 'MIEVHELTKSYADLRRGQFVALAGISFSASAGQIYGLLGPNGAGKTTCFYS' A
#
# COMPACT_ATOMS: atom_id res chain seq x y z
N MET A 1 -15.98 -5.47 -6.91
CA MET A 1 -15.72 -4.61 -5.74
C MET A 1 -14.48 -5.17 -5.08
N ILE A 2 -13.47 -4.33 -4.83
CA ILE A 2 -12.25 -4.71 -4.11
C ILE A 2 -12.40 -4.16 -2.70
N GLU A 3 -12.11 -4.99 -1.70
CA GLU A 3 -12.02 -4.58 -0.30
C GLU A 3 -10.67 -4.99 0.26
N VAL A 4 -10.03 -4.05 0.95
CA VAL A 4 -8.74 -4.22 1.59
C VAL A 4 -8.94 -3.86 3.05
N HIS A 5 -8.51 -4.76 3.93
CA HIS A 5 -8.65 -4.61 5.38
C HIS A 5 -7.28 -4.81 6.03
N GLU A 6 -6.83 -3.79 6.76
CA GLU A 6 -5.60 -3.78 7.58
C GLU A 6 -4.32 -4.22 6.83
N LEU A 7 -4.21 -3.86 5.55
CA LEU A 7 -3.09 -4.26 4.70
C LEU A 7 -1.77 -3.70 5.25
N THR A 8 -0.89 -4.62 5.62
CA THR A 8 0.43 -4.32 6.15
C THR A 8 1.48 -5.03 5.30
N LYS A 9 2.53 -4.29 4.90
CA LYS A 9 3.63 -4.84 4.12
C LYS A 9 4.94 -4.30 4.65
N SER A 10 5.89 -5.21 4.91
CA SER A 10 7.25 -4.86 5.31
C SER A 10 8.25 -5.48 4.35
N TYR A 11 9.39 -4.82 4.18
CA TYR A 11 10.52 -5.31 3.40
C TYR A 11 11.77 -5.33 4.27
N ALA A 12 12.70 -6.23 3.95
CA ALA A 12 14.04 -6.24 4.51
C ALA A 12 15.00 -5.60 3.52
N ASP A 13 15.77 -4.63 3.99
CA ASP A 13 16.86 -3.99 3.25
C ASP A 13 18.18 -4.22 3.99
N LEU A 14 19.23 -4.57 3.24
CA LEU A 14 20.53 -4.90 3.82
C LEU A 14 21.20 -3.71 4.52
N ARG A 15 20.86 -2.47 4.18
CA ARG A 15 21.46 -1.25 4.75
C ARG A 15 20.56 -0.60 5.81
N ARG A 16 19.25 -0.64 5.62
CA ARG A 16 18.25 0.01 6.47
C ARG A 16 17.60 -0.93 7.49
N GLY A 17 17.83 -2.24 7.36
CA GLY A 17 17.13 -3.25 8.14
C GLY A 17 15.70 -3.44 7.63
N GLN A 18 14.80 -3.89 8.50
CA GLN A 18 13.39 -4.04 8.16
C GLN A 18 12.69 -2.67 8.17
N PHE A 19 11.87 -2.39 7.17
CA PHE A 19 11.00 -1.22 7.16
C PHE A 19 9.58 -1.58 6.73
N VAL A 20 8.61 -0.84 7.28
CA VAL A 20 7.19 -0.98 6.99
C VAL A 20 6.84 -0.08 5.81
N ALA A 21 6.38 -0.66 4.71
CA ALA A 21 5.95 0.06 3.51
C ALA A 21 4.45 0.37 3.50
N LEU A 22 3.62 -0.48 4.11
CA LEU A 22 2.20 -0.26 4.36
C LEU A 22 1.91 -0.64 5.81
N ALA A 23 1.14 0.18 6.53
CA ALA A 23 0.85 -0.02 7.95
C ALA A 23 -0.67 0.03 8.19
N GLY A 24 -1.34 -1.13 8.12
CA GLY A 24 -2.77 -1.25 8.45
C GLY A 24 -3.69 -0.43 7.54
N ILE A 25 -3.51 -0.47 6.21
CA ILE A 25 -4.33 0.33 5.31
C ILE A 25 -5.62 -0.42 4.97
N SER A 26 -6.77 0.24 5.17
CA SER A 26 -8.10 -0.29 4.86
C SER A 26 -8.80 0.62 3.84
N PHE A 27 -9.31 0.06 2.75
CA PHE A 27 -10.08 0.79 1.74
C PHE A 27 -10.95 -0.14 0.88
N SER A 28 -11.93 0.45 0.19
CA SER A 28 -12.77 -0.24 -0.79
C SER A 28 -12.71 0.47 -2.14
N ALA A 29 -12.70 -0.30 -3.23
CA ALA A 29 -12.83 0.21 -4.59
C ALA A 29 -14.03 -0.43 -5.30
N SER A 30 -15.01 0.40 -5.63
CA SER A 30 -16.23 -0.01 -6.34
C SER A 30 -15.99 -0.16 -7.84
N ALA A 31 -16.77 -1.04 -8.48
CA ALA A 31 -16.70 -1.23 -9.92
C ALA A 31 -17.13 0.03 -10.68
N GLY A 32 -16.48 0.31 -11.81
CA GLY A 32 -16.80 1.45 -12.67
C GLY A 32 -16.25 2.81 -12.20
N GLN A 33 -15.48 2.86 -11.11
CA GLN A 33 -14.82 4.07 -10.62
C GLN A 33 -13.32 4.05 -10.90
N ILE A 34 -12.75 5.24 -11.10
CA ILE A 34 -11.31 5.45 -11.29
C ILE A 34 -10.72 5.95 -9.97
N TYR A 35 -9.63 5.32 -9.53
CA TYR A 35 -8.94 5.64 -8.28
C TYR A 35 -7.48 6.03 -8.56
N GLY A 36 -6.98 7.00 -7.80
CA GLY A 36 -5.57 7.40 -7.80
C GLY A 36 -5.02 7.44 -6.38
N LEU A 37 -3.86 6.81 -6.16
CA LEU A 37 -3.10 6.96 -4.92
C LEU A 37 -2.11 8.12 -5.08
N LEU A 38 -2.22 9.13 -4.21
CA LEU A 38 -1.33 10.30 -4.22
C LEU A 38 -0.47 10.34 -2.96
N GLY A 39 0.74 10.87 -3.09
CA GLY A 39 1.70 11.00 -2.00
C GLY A 39 3.15 11.06 -2.50
N PRO A 40 4.10 11.46 -1.64
CA PRO A 40 5.51 11.60 -2.01
C PRO A 40 6.17 10.26 -2.38
N ASN A 41 7.38 10.31 -2.92
CA ASN A 41 8.17 9.10 -3.21
C ASN A 41 8.45 8.33 -1.91
N GLY A 42 8.30 7.01 -1.96
CA GLY A 42 8.45 6.14 -0.79
C GLY A 42 7.19 5.98 0.09
N ALA A 43 6.08 6.68 -0.20
CA ALA A 43 4.84 6.59 0.59
C ALA A 43 4.05 5.26 0.45
N GLY A 44 4.61 4.23 -0.20
CA GLY A 44 3.94 2.91 -0.32
C GLY A 44 2.92 2.77 -1.45
N LYS A 45 2.70 3.80 -2.29
CA LYS A 45 1.70 3.75 -3.39
C LYS A 45 1.84 2.53 -4.32
N THR A 46 3.05 2.30 -4.86
CA THR A 46 3.32 1.15 -5.72
C THR A 46 3.16 -0.14 -4.94
N THR A 47 3.67 -0.22 -3.71
CA THR A 47 3.49 -1.37 -2.83
C THR A 47 2.01 -1.71 -2.63
N CYS A 48 1.14 -0.72 -2.47
CA CYS A 48 -0.30 -0.91 -2.30
C CYS A 48 -0.98 -1.55 -3.51
N PHE A 49 -0.53 -1.28 -4.74
CA PHE A 49 -1.12 -1.88 -5.95
C PHE A 49 -0.68 -3.33 -6.21
N TYR A 50 0.44 -3.77 -5.62
CA TYR A 50 1.01 -5.11 -5.87
C TYR A 50 1.00 -6.03 -4.64
N SER A 51 0.42 -5.58 -3.52
CA SER A 51 0.34 -6.38 -2.28
C SER A 51 -0.93 -7.21 -2.21
#